data_AF-A0A2V8L5A7-F1
#
_entry.id   AF-A0A2V8L5A7-F1
#
_cell.length_a   1.000
_cell.length_b   1.000
_cell.length_c   1.000
_cell.angle_alpha   90.00
_cell.angle_beta   90.00
_cell.angle_gamma   90.00
#
_symmetry.space_group_name_H-M   'P 1'
#
loop_
_entity.id
_entity.type
_entity.pdbx_description
1 polymer ?
#
loop_
_entity_poly.entity_id
_entity_poly.type
_entity_poly.pdbx_seq_one_letter_code
_entity_poly.pdbx_strand_id
1 'polypeptide(L)'
;YLTALENVMLAQYFHSMTDKEEALGALDRVGLKDRADHLPAHLSGGEQQRVCIARALINDPTIILADEPTGNLDAKNEEVVLRQLRELHHGKIASQQIFTMSDETQFDEVLEEIWTLHENGELAEVGRMEVDGALPVALAVDRMEELGLVEKRRHGAADHTHKDILNRCHEAIHPATHTHEHGEFIVDFTAAGRQRAADVIRRHRLAERLFTQTLKVQNEEEIEQQACKFEHILSPEVTDKICAFLGHPDSCPHGSPIPAGECCEKAGHVRHSEFENIRAGD
;
A
#
# COMPACT_ATOMS: atom_id res chain seq x y z
N TYR A 1 0.84 7.23 40.49
CA TYR A 1 0.99 7.23 39.03
C TYR A 1 2.45 7.05 38.71
N LEU A 2 2.78 6.15 37.79
CA LEU A 2 4.16 5.87 37.37
C LEU A 2 4.58 6.88 36.29
N THR A 3 5.85 7.28 36.26
CA THR A 3 6.45 8.08 35.16
C THR A 3 6.54 7.26 33.87
N ALA A 4 6.85 7.90 32.73
CA ALA A 4 7.08 7.21 31.46
C ALA A 4 8.15 6.11 31.60
N LEU A 5 9.27 6.43 32.27
CA LEU A 5 10.34 5.48 32.54
C LEU A 5 9.88 4.33 33.43
N GLU A 6 9.18 4.63 34.52
CA GLU A 6 8.66 3.60 35.43
C GLU A 6 7.62 2.69 34.76
N ASN A 7 6.81 3.23 33.82
CA ASN A 7 5.88 2.44 33.02
C ASN A 7 6.59 1.44 32.10
N VAL A 8 7.70 1.86 31.47
CA VAL A 8 8.51 0.98 30.61
C VAL A 8 9.23 -0.07 31.46
N MET A 9 9.81 0.33 32.60
CA MET A 9 10.45 -0.59 33.54
C MET A 9 9.49 -1.65 34.10
N LEU A 10 8.18 -1.36 34.17
CA LEU A 10 7.18 -2.34 34.57
C LEU A 10 7.18 -3.60 33.69
N ALA A 11 7.49 -3.49 32.40
CA ALA A 11 7.56 -4.65 31.53
C ALA A 11 8.75 -5.56 31.85
N GLN A 12 9.85 -5.01 32.35
CA GLN A 12 11.04 -5.79 32.74
C GLN A 12 10.77 -6.66 33.98
N TYR A 13 9.88 -6.24 34.89
CA TYR A 13 9.56 -6.97 36.12
C TYR A 13 9.09 -8.41 35.91
N PHE A 14 8.49 -8.71 34.75
CA PHE A 14 7.95 -10.04 34.48
C PHE A 14 9.01 -11.02 33.95
N HIS A 15 10.17 -10.54 33.50
CA HIS A 15 11.18 -11.37 32.81
C HIS A 15 12.61 -11.24 33.36
N SER A 16 12.97 -10.14 34.05
CA SER A 16 14.36 -9.86 34.49
C SER A 16 14.44 -8.92 35.73
N MET A 17 15.67 -8.66 36.20
CA MET A 17 15.96 -7.52 37.08
C MET A 17 15.69 -6.20 36.35
N THR A 18 15.11 -5.20 37.01
CA THR A 18 14.84 -3.89 36.42
C THR A 18 16.14 -3.17 36.02
N ASP A 19 16.32 -2.91 34.73
CA ASP A 19 17.42 -2.13 34.19
C ASP A 19 16.92 -0.77 33.69
N LYS A 20 17.31 0.28 34.42
CA LYS A 20 16.91 1.66 34.12
C LYS A 20 17.54 2.17 32.82
N GLU A 21 18.78 1.78 32.50
CA GLU A 21 19.45 2.23 31.28
C GLU A 21 18.80 1.63 30.04
N GLU A 22 18.45 0.35 30.10
CA GLU A 22 17.72 -0.32 29.02
C GLU A 22 16.34 0.32 28.81
N ALA A 23 15.62 0.65 29.88
CA ALA A 23 14.33 1.34 29.80
C ALA A 23 14.44 2.76 29.23
N LEU A 24 15.50 3.48 29.59
CA LEU A 24 15.84 4.77 28.97
C LEU A 24 16.17 4.62 27.48
N GLY A 25 16.91 3.57 27.09
CA GLY A 25 17.20 3.25 25.70
C GLY A 25 15.95 2.93 24.89
N ALA A 26 15.00 2.19 25.47
CA ALA A 26 13.72 1.91 24.85
C ALA A 26 12.89 3.18 24.62
N LEU A 27 12.89 4.12 25.57
CA LEU A 27 12.26 5.44 25.38
C LEU A 27 12.98 6.29 24.33
N ASP A 28 14.31 6.21 24.25
CA ASP A 28 15.10 6.94 23.25
C ASP A 28 14.76 6.49 21.82
N ARG A 29 14.61 5.17 21.61
CA ARG A 29 14.20 4.59 20.32
C ARG A 29 12.87 5.11 19.78
N VAL A 30 11.96 5.51 20.67
CA VAL A 30 10.67 6.12 20.30
C VAL A 30 10.67 7.66 20.42
N GLY A 31 11.84 8.28 20.64
CA GLY A 31 12.00 9.73 20.70
C GLY A 31 11.48 10.38 21.99
N LEU A 32 11.41 9.63 23.10
CA LEU A 32 10.86 10.08 24.39
C LEU A 32 11.88 10.15 25.53
N LYS A 33 13.18 10.10 25.23
CA LYS A 33 14.25 10.17 26.24
C LYS A 33 14.10 11.36 27.19
N ASP A 34 13.88 12.56 26.64
CA ASP A 34 13.74 13.81 27.40
C ASP A 34 12.44 13.89 28.23
N ARG A 35 11.53 12.93 28.01
CA ARG A 35 10.21 12.86 28.65
C ARG A 35 10.12 11.73 29.67
N ALA A 36 11.23 11.05 29.97
CA ALA A 36 11.31 9.90 30.88
C ALA A 36 10.65 10.12 32.25
N ASP A 37 10.81 11.31 32.84
CA ASP A 37 10.28 11.63 34.17
C ASP A 37 8.84 12.18 34.16
N HIS A 38 8.22 12.29 32.99
CA HIS A 38 6.86 12.83 32.88
C HIS A 38 5.83 11.78 33.29
N LEU A 39 4.77 12.23 33.98
CA LEU A 39 3.60 11.42 34.27
C LEU A 39 2.69 11.34 33.04
N PRO A 40 1.86 10.28 32.90
CA PRO A 40 0.94 10.12 31.75
C PRO A 40 0.06 11.36 31.49
N ALA A 41 -0.42 12.02 32.56
CA ALA A 41 -1.23 13.23 32.44
C ALA A 41 -0.47 14.44 31.83
N HIS A 42 0.86 14.39 31.77
CA HIS A 42 1.73 15.42 31.18
C HIS A 42 2.22 15.07 29.77
N LEU A 43 1.76 13.94 29.22
CA LEU A 43 2.09 13.46 27.89
C LEU A 43 0.88 13.63 26.96
N SER A 44 1.11 14.00 25.70
CA SER A 44 0.08 13.97 24.65
C SER A 44 -0.40 12.54 24.36
N GLY A 45 -1.55 12.39 23.69
CA GLY A 45 -2.05 11.05 23.31
C GLY A 45 -1.03 10.23 22.53
N GLY A 46 -0.35 10.84 21.54
CA GLY A 46 0.72 10.19 20.79
C GLY A 46 1.99 9.93 21.60
N GLU A 47 2.36 10.80 22.55
CA GLU A 47 3.44 10.51 23.50
C GLU A 47 3.10 9.31 24.39
N GLN A 48 1.86 9.22 24.91
CA GLN A 48 1.41 8.08 25.71
C GLN A 48 1.43 6.77 24.90
N GLN A 49 1.00 6.80 23.64
CA GLN A 49 1.03 5.64 22.76
C GLN A 49 2.46 5.14 22.51
N ARG A 50 3.41 6.07 22.30
CA ARG A 50 4.84 5.73 22.18
C ARG A 50 5.44 5.15 23.46
N VAL A 51 5.01 5.61 24.64
CA VAL A 51 5.38 4.94 25.92
C VAL A 51 4.85 3.51 25.96
N CYS A 52 3.61 3.26 25.53
CA CYS A 52 3.05 1.91 25.44
C CYS A 52 3.84 1.03 24.48
N ILE A 53 4.27 1.56 23.34
CA ILE A 53 5.11 0.85 22.36
C ILE A 53 6.48 0.54 22.97
N ALA A 54 7.19 1.52 23.53
CA ALA A 54 8.48 1.27 24.19
C ALA A 54 8.39 0.19 25.27
N ARG A 55 7.29 0.19 26.04
CA ARG A 55 7.00 -0.83 27.05
C ARG A 55 6.74 -2.21 26.44
N ALA A 56 6.07 -2.29 25.28
CA ALA A 56 5.84 -3.57 24.60
C ALA A 56 7.14 -4.16 24.03
N LEU A 57 8.03 -3.31 23.54
CA LEU A 57 9.22 -3.72 22.78
C LEU A 57 10.47 -3.96 23.64
N ILE A 58 10.51 -3.47 24.88
CA ILE A 58 11.73 -3.50 25.70
C ILE A 58 12.31 -4.90 25.91
N ASN A 59 11.46 -5.92 26.05
CA ASN A 59 11.91 -7.29 26.32
C ASN A 59 12.18 -8.11 25.04
N ASP A 60 12.30 -7.46 23.89
CA ASP A 60 12.49 -8.11 22.59
C ASP A 60 11.49 -9.27 22.36
N PRO A 61 10.17 -8.97 22.41
CA PRO A 61 9.15 -10.01 22.35
C PRO A 61 9.17 -10.72 21.00
N THR A 62 9.00 -12.05 21.01
CA THR A 62 8.91 -12.86 19.78
C THR A 62 7.60 -12.65 19.03
N ILE A 63 6.54 -12.19 19.71
CA ILE A 63 5.23 -11.87 19.14
C ILE A 63 4.72 -10.58 19.79
N ILE A 64 4.24 -9.66 18.97
CA ILE A 64 3.57 -8.43 19.42
C ILE A 64 2.16 -8.47 18.87
N LEU A 65 1.18 -8.36 19.76
CA LEU A 65 -0.22 -8.15 19.39
C LEU A 65 -0.51 -6.66 19.59
N ALA A 66 -0.89 -5.99 18.52
CA ALA A 66 -1.17 -4.57 18.52
C ALA A 66 -2.57 -4.31 17.96
N ASP A 67 -3.36 -3.52 18.67
CA ASP A 67 -4.66 -3.02 18.19
C ASP A 67 -4.49 -1.51 17.97
N GLU A 68 -4.62 -1.08 16.71
CA GLU A 68 -4.39 0.30 16.23
C GLU A 68 -3.14 1.00 16.84
N PRO A 69 -1.91 0.46 16.65
CA PRO A 69 -0.72 0.96 17.35
C PRO A 69 -0.31 2.39 16.99
N THR A 70 -0.84 2.97 15.90
CA THR A 70 -0.48 4.30 15.40
C THR A 70 -1.60 5.33 15.47
N GLY A 71 -2.81 4.97 15.92
CA GLY A 71 -4.02 5.80 15.77
C GLY A 71 -3.99 7.22 16.38
N ASN A 72 -3.11 7.51 17.34
CA ASN A 72 -2.94 8.85 17.92
C ASN A 72 -1.56 9.48 17.59
N LEU A 73 -0.84 8.97 16.59
CA LEU A 73 0.46 9.49 16.16
C LEU A 73 0.30 10.45 14.97
N ASP A 74 1.16 11.47 14.90
CA ASP A 74 1.38 12.22 13.67
C ASP A 74 2.24 11.41 12.68
N ALA A 75 2.15 11.72 11.39
CA ALA A 75 2.80 10.96 10.32
C ALA A 75 4.32 10.73 10.52
N LYS A 76 5.03 11.73 11.07
CA LYS A 76 6.48 11.61 11.32
C LYS A 76 6.76 10.61 12.42
N ASN A 77 5.98 10.64 13.50
CA ASN A 77 6.15 9.76 14.63
C ASN A 77 5.62 8.34 14.38
N GLU A 78 4.58 8.22 13.54
CA GLU A 78 4.08 6.95 13.03
C GLU A 78 5.17 6.20 12.26
N GLU A 79 5.88 6.87 11.35
CA GLU A 79 6.94 6.24 10.57
C GLU A 79 8.09 5.70 11.47
N VAL A 80 8.48 6.47 12.49
CA VAL A 80 9.51 6.05 13.47
C VAL A 80 9.07 4.80 14.22
N VAL A 81 7.81 4.75 14.66
CA VAL A 81 7.25 3.60 15.37
C VAL A 81 7.16 2.36 14.47
N LEU A 82 6.63 2.53 13.25
CA LEU A 82 6.50 1.43 12.29
C LEU A 82 7.86 0.86 11.91
N ARG A 83 8.88 1.72 11.75
CA ARG A 83 10.26 1.29 11.51
C ARG A 83 10.80 0.45 12.66
N GLN A 84 10.60 0.88 13.91
CA GLN A 84 11.02 0.12 15.09
C GLN A 84 10.33 -1.25 15.17
N LEU A 85 9.03 -1.32 14.89
CA LEU A 85 8.29 -2.58 14.82
C LEU A 85 8.82 -3.52 13.73
N ARG A 86 9.26 -2.97 12.58
CA ARG A 86 9.90 -3.73 11.49
C ARG A 86 11.31 -4.20 11.86
N GLU A 87 12.12 -3.35 12.46
CA GLU A 87 13.53 -3.61 12.80
C GLU A 87 13.69 -4.72 13.85
N LEU A 88 12.84 -4.75 14.88
CA LEU A 88 12.86 -5.81 15.91
C LEU A 88 12.59 -7.20 15.37
N HIS A 89 12.05 -7.32 14.15
CA HIS A 89 11.45 -8.54 13.68
C HIS A 89 12.37 -9.47 12.87
N HIS A 90 13.61 -9.09 12.55
CA HIS A 90 14.60 -9.93 11.83
C HIS A 90 13.97 -10.90 10.78
N GLY A 91 13.04 -10.40 9.96
CA GLY A 91 12.42 -11.14 8.86
C GLY A 91 11.42 -12.26 9.20
N LYS A 92 10.86 -12.36 10.43
CA LYS A 92 9.87 -13.41 10.76
C LYS A 92 8.54 -12.85 11.24
N ILE A 93 7.71 -12.46 10.29
CA ILE A 93 6.37 -11.93 10.52
C ILE A 93 5.45 -13.04 11.10
N ALA A 94 5.02 -12.85 12.35
CA ALA A 94 3.73 -13.34 12.84
C ALA A 94 2.70 -12.20 12.78
N SER A 95 2.51 -11.65 11.58
CA SER A 95 1.23 -11.57 10.89
C SER A 95 0.01 -11.81 11.79
N GLN A 96 -0.39 -10.83 12.61
CA GLN A 96 -1.80 -10.63 12.88
C GLN A 96 -2.07 -9.19 13.33
N GLN A 97 -2.56 -8.43 12.34
CA GLN A 97 -3.28 -7.16 12.43
C GLN A 97 -2.47 -5.96 12.93
N ILE A 98 -1.65 -5.40 12.03
CA ILE A 98 -1.52 -3.95 11.93
C ILE A 98 -2.19 -3.63 10.60
N PHE A 99 -3.39 -3.04 10.65
CA PHE A 99 -4.02 -2.43 9.48
C PHE A 99 -4.07 -0.93 9.73
N THR A 100 -3.29 -0.16 8.98
CA THR A 100 -3.51 1.29 8.84
C THR A 100 -4.14 1.53 7.46
N MET A 101 -4.75 2.70 7.24
CA MET A 101 -5.28 3.06 5.91
C MET A 101 -4.23 2.96 4.79
N SER A 102 -2.95 2.97 5.15
CA SER A 102 -1.81 2.77 4.23
C SER A 102 -1.80 1.37 3.59
N ASP A 103 -2.41 0.35 4.20
CA ASP A 103 -2.43 -1.01 3.66
C ASP A 103 -3.45 -1.17 2.52
N GLU A 104 -4.53 -0.40 2.52
CA GLU A 104 -5.50 -0.42 1.41
C GLU A 104 -4.94 0.29 0.17
N THR A 105 -4.26 1.42 0.36
CA THR A 105 -3.52 2.11 -0.71
C THR A 105 -2.47 1.19 -1.30
N GLN A 106 -1.71 0.46 -0.47
CA GLN A 106 -0.71 -0.48 -0.95
C GLN A 106 -1.28 -1.57 -1.87
N PHE A 107 -2.47 -2.09 -1.57
CA PHE A 107 -3.09 -3.10 -2.44
C PHE A 107 -3.55 -2.50 -3.76
N ASP A 108 -4.07 -1.28 -3.76
CA ASP A 108 -4.48 -0.59 -4.97
C ASP A 108 -3.26 -0.39 -5.91
N GLU A 109 -2.11 0.03 -5.37
CA GLU A 109 -0.85 0.16 -6.13
C GLU A 109 -0.41 -1.16 -6.79
N VAL A 110 -0.51 -2.29 -6.06
CA VAL A 110 -0.18 -3.62 -6.61
C VAL A 110 -1.20 -4.05 -7.66
N LEU A 111 -2.49 -3.75 -7.47
CA LEU A 111 -3.53 -4.05 -8.46
C LEU A 111 -3.32 -3.27 -9.75
N GLU A 112 -2.92 -2.00 -9.66
CA GLU A 112 -2.58 -1.16 -10.81
C GLU A 112 -1.39 -1.71 -11.58
N GLU A 113 -0.35 -2.14 -10.87
CA GLU A 113 0.84 -2.73 -11.49
C GLU A 113 0.51 -4.01 -12.25
N ILE A 114 -0.24 -4.93 -11.63
CA ILE A 114 -0.70 -6.17 -12.30
C ILE A 114 -1.57 -5.82 -13.53
N TRP A 115 -2.43 -4.80 -13.42
CA TRP A 115 -3.26 -4.37 -14.53
C TRP A 115 -2.43 -3.85 -15.70
N THR A 116 -1.46 -2.98 -15.43
CA THR A 116 -0.59 -2.38 -16.44
C THR A 116 0.24 -3.44 -17.17
N LEU A 117 0.78 -4.42 -16.45
CA LEU A 117 1.49 -5.54 -17.05
C LEU A 117 0.56 -6.35 -17.98
N HIS A 118 -0.64 -6.70 -17.52
CA HIS A 118 -1.62 -7.43 -18.33
C HIS A 118 -2.10 -6.64 -19.56
N GLU A 119 -2.29 -5.32 -19.43
CA GLU A 119 -2.66 -4.43 -20.53
C GLU A 119 -1.61 -4.43 -21.64
N ASN A 120 -0.34 -4.63 -21.29
CA ASN A 120 0.79 -4.70 -22.22
C ASN A 120 1.17 -6.15 -22.63
N GLY A 121 0.40 -7.14 -22.18
CA GLY A 121 0.62 -8.55 -22.47
C GLY A 121 1.82 -9.17 -21.76
N GLU A 122 2.24 -8.61 -20.63
CA GLU A 122 3.29 -9.15 -19.76
C GLU A 122 2.72 -9.90 -18.56
N LEU A 123 3.51 -10.82 -18.02
CA LEU A 123 3.18 -11.57 -16.80
C LEU A 123 3.56 -10.76 -15.56
N ALA A 124 2.64 -10.71 -14.59
CA ALA A 124 2.93 -10.15 -13.28
C ALA A 124 3.74 -11.15 -12.43
N GLU A 125 5.05 -10.91 -12.31
CA GLU A 125 5.97 -11.77 -11.56
C GLU A 125 6.36 -11.15 -10.21
N VAL A 126 6.17 -11.92 -9.12
CA VAL A 126 6.64 -11.51 -7.79
C VAL A 126 8.16 -11.43 -7.80
N GLY A 127 8.70 -10.25 -7.46
CA GLY A 127 10.13 -9.96 -7.50
C GLY A 127 10.56 -9.12 -8.70
N ARG A 128 9.72 -8.98 -9.72
CA ARG A 128 9.91 -8.03 -10.84
C ARG A 128 8.99 -6.82 -10.77
N MET A 129 7.80 -7.00 -10.18
CA MET A 129 6.92 -5.88 -9.85
C MET A 129 7.60 -4.97 -8.83
N GLU A 130 7.62 -3.68 -9.14
CA GLU A 130 8.05 -2.60 -8.24
C GLU A 130 6.88 -1.65 -8.07
N VAL A 131 6.49 -1.40 -6.82
CA VAL A 131 5.39 -0.49 -6.48
C VAL A 131 5.84 0.39 -5.33
N ASP A 132 5.29 1.61 -5.26
CA ASP A 132 5.52 2.46 -4.10
C ASP A 132 4.79 1.89 -2.87
N GLY A 133 5.42 2.07 -1.71
CA GLY A 133 4.75 1.90 -0.43
C GLY A 133 5.51 1.12 0.64
N ALA A 134 4.78 0.86 1.72
CA ALA A 134 5.30 0.44 3.01
C ALA A 134 5.70 -1.05 3.09
N LEU A 135 5.16 -1.88 2.17
CA LEU A 135 5.32 -3.33 2.20
C LEU A 135 6.01 -3.85 0.93
N PRO A 136 6.97 -4.78 1.06
CA PRO A 136 7.45 -5.56 -0.08
C PRO A 136 6.31 -6.21 -0.85
N VAL A 137 6.36 -6.15 -2.19
CA VAL A 137 5.31 -6.70 -3.08
C VAL A 137 4.97 -8.15 -2.75
N ALA A 138 5.97 -8.99 -2.43
CA ALA A 138 5.73 -10.39 -2.05
C ALA A 138 4.76 -10.53 -0.87
N LEU A 139 4.90 -9.69 0.16
CA LEU A 139 4.02 -9.71 1.32
C LEU A 139 2.63 -9.16 1.00
N ALA A 140 2.54 -8.13 0.16
CA ALA A 140 1.25 -7.60 -0.29
C ALA A 140 0.48 -8.66 -1.10
N VAL A 141 1.15 -9.35 -2.02
CA VAL A 141 0.55 -10.41 -2.84
C VAL A 141 0.10 -11.60 -1.98
N ASP A 142 0.89 -12.02 -0.99
CA ASP A 142 0.49 -13.08 -0.04
C ASP A 142 -0.84 -12.73 0.66
N ARG A 143 -1.01 -11.47 1.07
CA ARG A 143 -2.26 -10.99 1.68
C ARG A 143 -3.41 -10.87 0.71
N MET A 144 -3.15 -10.35 -0.47
CA MET A 144 -4.17 -10.23 -1.50
C MET A 144 -4.69 -11.61 -1.91
N GLU A 145 -3.86 -12.66 -1.84
CA GLU A 145 -4.30 -14.05 -2.01
C GLU A 145 -5.21 -14.51 -0.87
N GLU A 146 -4.85 -14.25 0.40
CA GLU A 146 -5.71 -14.55 1.56
C GLU A 146 -7.07 -13.84 1.51
N LEU A 147 -7.09 -12.61 0.98
CA LEU A 147 -8.30 -11.80 0.78
C LEU A 147 -9.09 -12.21 -0.48
N GLY A 148 -8.58 -13.14 -1.28
CA GLY A 148 -9.22 -13.59 -2.52
C GLY A 148 -9.24 -12.54 -3.63
N LEU A 149 -8.29 -11.61 -3.65
CA LEU A 149 -8.10 -10.63 -4.73
C LEU A 149 -7.20 -11.17 -5.84
N VAL A 150 -6.19 -11.99 -5.50
CA VAL A 150 -5.26 -12.58 -6.48
C VAL A 150 -5.08 -14.07 -6.24
N GLU A 151 -4.54 -14.76 -7.24
CA GLU A 151 -4.09 -16.14 -7.16
C GLU A 151 -2.62 -16.19 -7.57
N LYS A 152 -1.78 -16.91 -6.81
CA LYS A 152 -0.40 -17.18 -7.20
C LYS A 152 -0.25 -18.56 -7.83
N ARG A 153 0.55 -18.62 -8.89
CA ARG A 153 1.00 -19.88 -9.48
C ARG A 153 2.52 -19.85 -9.61
N ARG A 154 3.16 -21.01 -9.44
CA ARG A 154 4.61 -21.10 -9.64
C ARG A 154 4.96 -20.72 -11.08
N HIS A 155 6.00 -19.92 -11.22
CA HIS A 155 6.55 -19.59 -12.51
C HIS A 155 7.13 -20.86 -13.17
N GLY A 156 6.74 -21.10 -14.42
CA GLY A 156 7.23 -22.25 -15.17
C GLY A 156 8.63 -21.98 -15.69
N ALA A 157 9.49 -23.00 -15.75
CA ALA A 157 10.87 -22.89 -16.24
C ALA A 157 10.99 -22.57 -17.77
N ALA A 158 9.92 -22.07 -18.40
CA ALA A 158 9.94 -21.70 -19.79
C ALA A 158 10.61 -20.34 -19.95
N ASP A 159 11.74 -20.34 -20.66
CA ASP A 159 12.48 -19.13 -21.04
C ASP A 159 11.59 -18.25 -21.91
N HIS A 160 11.29 -17.04 -21.44
CA HIS A 160 10.52 -16.04 -22.18
C HIS A 160 11.13 -14.67 -21.95
N THR A 161 11.03 -13.81 -22.96
CA THR A 161 11.57 -12.46 -22.89
C THR A 161 10.55 -11.52 -22.28
N HIS A 162 11.01 -10.72 -21.34
CA HIS A 162 10.23 -9.68 -20.70
C HIS A 162 10.33 -8.37 -21.47
N LYS A 163 9.21 -7.66 -21.63
CA LYS A 163 9.24 -6.26 -22.05
C LYS A 163 9.50 -5.37 -20.84
N ASP A 164 10.27 -4.31 -21.05
CA ASP A 164 10.38 -3.22 -20.08
C ASP A 164 9.09 -2.39 -20.16
N ILE A 165 8.10 -2.79 -19.37
CA ILE A 165 6.84 -2.07 -19.21
C ILE A 165 7.01 -1.12 -18.04
N LEU A 166 6.80 0.16 -18.32
CA LEU A 166 6.85 1.22 -17.34
C LEU A 166 5.42 1.54 -16.92
N ASN A 167 5.14 1.36 -15.63
CA ASN A 167 3.91 1.89 -15.04
C ASN A 167 4.11 3.38 -14.74
N ARG A 168 3.33 4.20 -15.44
CA ARG A 168 3.45 5.65 -15.39
C ARG A 168 3.08 6.24 -14.02
N CYS A 169 2.19 5.58 -13.28
CA CYS A 169 1.86 5.95 -11.91
C CYS A 169 3.11 5.98 -11.00
N HIS A 170 4.13 5.16 -11.30
CA HIS A 170 5.32 4.98 -10.46
C HIS A 170 6.59 5.64 -11.03
N GLU A 171 6.49 6.34 -12.18
CA GLU A 171 7.63 6.87 -12.94
C GLU A 171 8.49 7.89 -12.15
N ALA A 172 7.93 8.57 -11.16
CA ALA A 172 8.60 9.66 -10.44
C ALA A 172 9.73 9.20 -9.50
N ILE A 173 9.92 7.89 -9.24
CA ILE A 173 10.68 7.44 -8.05
C ILE A 173 11.87 6.51 -8.37
N HIS A 174 11.88 5.75 -9.47
CA HIS A 174 12.91 4.72 -9.68
C HIS A 174 13.60 4.75 -11.06
N PRO A 175 14.94 4.94 -11.15
CA PRO A 175 15.68 4.60 -12.34
C PRO A 175 15.68 3.07 -12.49
N ALA A 176 15.05 2.59 -13.56
CA ALA A 176 14.91 1.18 -13.95
C ALA A 176 16.16 0.35 -13.63
N THR A 177 16.09 -0.43 -12.55
CA THR A 177 17.11 -1.44 -12.22
C THR A 177 16.49 -2.82 -12.47
N HIS A 178 16.04 -3.08 -13.69
CA HIS A 178 15.43 -4.35 -14.04
C HIS A 178 16.48 -5.48 -13.89
N THR A 179 16.22 -6.40 -12.97
CA THR A 179 16.91 -7.68 -12.96
C THR A 179 16.34 -8.53 -14.09
N HIS A 180 17.23 -9.14 -14.90
CA HIS A 180 16.84 -10.06 -15.97
C HIS A 180 16.43 -11.46 -15.45
N GLU A 181 16.31 -11.62 -14.13
CA GLU A 181 15.97 -12.88 -13.49
C GLU A 181 14.44 -13.01 -13.37
N HIS A 182 13.91 -14.20 -13.65
CA HIS A 182 12.48 -14.50 -13.51
C HIS A 182 12.05 -14.50 -12.04
N GLY A 183 10.87 -13.99 -11.76
CA GLY A 183 10.24 -14.11 -10.44
C GLY A 183 9.80 -15.55 -10.13
N GLU A 184 9.72 -15.93 -8.86
CA GLU A 184 9.36 -17.31 -8.46
C GLU A 184 7.86 -17.62 -8.70
N PHE A 185 7.00 -16.60 -8.64
CA PHE A 185 5.55 -16.73 -8.73
C PHE A 185 4.95 -15.75 -9.75
N ILE A 186 4.00 -16.24 -10.53
CA ILE A 186 3.10 -15.44 -11.37
C ILE A 186 1.85 -15.13 -10.57
N VAL A 187 1.39 -13.89 -10.64
CA VAL A 187 0.18 -13.40 -9.98
C VAL A 187 -0.89 -13.14 -11.03
N ASP A 188 -2.10 -13.62 -10.77
CA ASP A 188 -3.28 -13.35 -11.59
C ASP A 188 -4.41 -12.79 -10.73
N PHE A 189 -5.31 -12.01 -11.33
CA PHE A 189 -6.52 -11.58 -10.64
C PHE A 189 -7.54 -12.72 -10.45
N THR A 190 -8.18 -12.75 -9.28
CA THR A 190 -9.50 -13.35 -9.13
C THR A 190 -10.58 -12.45 -9.77
N ALA A 191 -11.84 -12.90 -9.80
CA ALA A 191 -12.95 -12.04 -10.21
C ALA A 191 -13.08 -10.78 -9.33
N ALA A 192 -12.90 -10.92 -8.01
CA ALA A 192 -13.00 -9.82 -7.06
C ALA A 192 -11.83 -8.83 -7.20
N GLY A 193 -10.60 -9.32 -7.34
CA GLY A 193 -9.45 -8.45 -7.55
C GLY A 193 -9.48 -7.75 -8.90
N ARG A 194 -9.99 -8.42 -9.95
CA ARG A 194 -10.17 -7.78 -11.26
C ARG A 194 -11.16 -6.63 -11.20
N GLN A 195 -12.28 -6.81 -10.50
CA GLN A 195 -13.26 -5.73 -10.32
C GLN A 195 -12.64 -4.56 -9.54
N ARG A 196 -11.94 -4.85 -8.43
CA ARG A 196 -11.27 -3.80 -7.65
C ARG A 196 -10.21 -3.06 -8.47
N ALA A 197 -9.37 -3.79 -9.21
CA ALA A 197 -8.38 -3.20 -10.11
C ALA A 197 -9.03 -2.31 -11.18
N ALA A 198 -10.14 -2.77 -11.78
CA ALA A 198 -10.88 -1.97 -12.74
C ALA A 198 -11.42 -0.67 -12.11
N ASP A 199 -11.91 -0.72 -10.87
CA ASP A 199 -12.41 0.47 -10.16
C ASP A 199 -11.29 1.46 -9.82
N VAL A 200 -10.09 0.96 -9.45
CA VAL A 200 -8.90 1.78 -9.22
C VAL A 200 -8.46 2.45 -10.53
N ILE A 201 -8.16 1.67 -11.56
CA ILE A 201 -7.73 2.16 -12.89
C ILE A 201 -8.74 3.13 -13.50
N ARG A 202 -10.04 2.88 -13.32
CA ARG A 202 -11.11 3.80 -13.76
C ARG A 202 -11.03 5.14 -13.04
N ARG A 203 -10.83 5.15 -11.72
CA ARG A 203 -10.68 6.37 -10.93
C ARG A 203 -9.44 7.15 -11.36
N HIS A 204 -8.30 6.48 -11.49
CA HIS A 204 -7.05 7.06 -11.99
C HIS A 204 -7.25 7.77 -13.33
N ARG A 205 -7.71 7.02 -14.35
CA ARG A 205 -7.79 7.51 -15.73
C ARG A 205 -8.84 8.61 -15.94
N LEU A 206 -9.90 8.58 -15.13
CA LEU A 206 -10.87 9.68 -15.09
C LEU A 206 -10.30 10.93 -14.41
N ALA A 207 -9.46 10.77 -13.38
CA ALA A 207 -8.75 11.87 -12.75
C ALA A 207 -7.77 12.53 -13.74
N GLU A 208 -6.97 11.76 -14.48
CA GLU A 208 -6.09 12.28 -15.54
C GLU A 208 -6.88 13.12 -16.57
N ARG A 209 -8.02 12.60 -17.03
CA ARG A 209 -8.92 13.31 -17.97
C ARG A 209 -9.45 14.59 -17.36
N LEU A 210 -9.86 14.58 -16.08
CA LEU A 210 -10.34 15.75 -15.37
C LEU A 210 -9.26 16.83 -15.28
N PHE A 211 -8.06 16.47 -14.84
CA PHE A 211 -6.92 17.39 -14.73
C PHE A 211 -6.51 17.98 -16.08
N THR A 212 -6.48 17.14 -17.12
CA THR A 212 -6.10 17.56 -18.48
C THR A 212 -7.17 18.43 -19.14
N GLN A 213 -8.43 17.98 -19.16
CA GLN A 213 -9.48 18.61 -19.97
C GLN A 213 -10.16 19.78 -19.27
N THR A 214 -10.40 19.65 -17.97
CA THR A 214 -11.18 20.64 -17.21
C THR A 214 -10.27 21.63 -16.49
N LEU A 215 -9.26 21.12 -15.79
CA LEU A 215 -8.34 21.95 -15.01
C LEU A 215 -7.17 22.50 -15.83
N LYS A 216 -6.97 21.97 -17.06
CA LYS A 216 -5.95 22.42 -18.02
C LYS A 216 -4.53 22.39 -17.44
N VAL A 217 -4.26 21.41 -16.58
CA VAL A 217 -2.89 21.12 -16.15
C VAL A 217 -2.10 20.67 -17.39
N GLN A 218 -0.89 21.18 -17.56
CA GLN A 218 -0.05 20.92 -18.75
C GLN A 218 1.18 20.08 -18.44
N ASN A 219 1.61 20.04 -17.17
CA ASN A 219 2.74 19.24 -16.75
C ASN A 219 2.27 17.79 -16.54
N GLU A 220 2.86 16.87 -17.30
CA GLU A 220 2.52 15.45 -17.29
C GLU A 220 2.81 14.81 -15.93
N GLU A 221 3.98 15.06 -15.34
CA GLU A 221 4.35 14.57 -14.00
C GLU A 221 3.37 15.09 -12.92
N GLU A 222 2.91 16.33 -13.04
CA GLU A 222 1.92 16.90 -12.12
C GLU A 222 0.55 16.24 -12.29
N ILE A 223 0.14 15.93 -13.52
CA ILE A 223 -1.13 15.21 -13.78
C ILE A 223 -1.09 13.83 -13.12
N GLU A 224 -0.03 13.06 -13.32
CA GLU A 224 0.15 11.72 -12.76
C GLU A 224 0.10 11.75 -11.22
N GLN A 225 0.92 12.60 -10.59
CA GLN A 225 0.97 12.70 -9.13
C GLN A 225 -0.36 13.14 -8.51
N GLN A 226 -1.09 14.04 -9.18
CA GLN A 226 -2.40 14.48 -8.68
C GLN A 226 -3.48 13.43 -8.95
N ALA A 227 -3.44 12.73 -10.09
CA ALA A 227 -4.37 11.64 -10.41
C ALA A 227 -4.27 10.49 -9.40
N CYS A 228 -3.05 10.03 -9.10
CA CYS A 228 -2.77 9.02 -8.08
C CYS A 228 -3.31 9.42 -6.70
N LYS A 229 -3.05 10.65 -6.23
CA LYS A 229 -3.62 11.09 -4.94
C LYS A 229 -5.15 11.20 -4.97
N PHE A 230 -5.70 11.61 -6.10
CA PHE A 230 -7.12 11.87 -6.23
C PHE A 230 -7.93 10.58 -6.28
N GLU A 231 -7.41 9.51 -6.88
CA GLU A 231 -8.15 8.26 -7.04
C GLU A 231 -8.52 7.59 -5.71
N HIS A 232 -7.66 7.70 -4.69
CA HIS A 232 -7.93 7.17 -3.34
C HIS A 232 -8.99 7.99 -2.58
N ILE A 233 -9.29 9.21 -3.03
CA ILE A 233 -10.32 10.08 -2.43
C ILE A 233 -11.68 9.86 -3.10
N LEU A 234 -11.71 9.32 -4.32
CA LEU A 234 -12.92 9.18 -5.11
C LEU A 234 -13.80 8.02 -4.64
N SER A 235 -15.01 8.34 -4.18
CA SER A 235 -16.05 7.34 -3.96
C SER A 235 -16.67 6.89 -5.29
N PRO A 236 -17.27 5.69 -5.37
CA PRO A 236 -17.91 5.18 -6.59
C PRO A 236 -18.95 6.16 -7.17
N GLU A 237 -19.75 6.79 -6.32
CA GLU A 237 -20.75 7.78 -6.75
C GLU A 237 -20.09 9.00 -7.41
N VAL A 238 -19.03 9.54 -6.80
CA VAL A 238 -18.31 10.69 -7.35
C VAL A 238 -17.61 10.33 -8.66
N THR A 239 -16.99 9.15 -8.74
CA THR A 239 -16.37 8.64 -9.97
C THR A 239 -17.36 8.59 -11.13
N ASP A 240 -18.59 8.12 -10.88
CA ASP A 240 -19.63 8.07 -11.90
C ASP A 240 -20.12 9.46 -12.33
N LYS A 241 -20.18 10.43 -11.40
CA LYS A 241 -20.47 11.84 -11.75
C LYS A 241 -19.36 12.45 -12.59
N ILE A 242 -18.09 12.19 -12.27
CA ILE A 242 -16.94 12.64 -13.06
C ILE A 242 -17.00 12.03 -14.46
N CYS A 243 -17.24 10.72 -14.58
CA CYS A 243 -17.38 10.05 -15.86
C CYS A 243 -18.50 10.66 -16.72
N ALA A 244 -19.68 10.89 -16.14
CA ALA A 244 -20.80 11.52 -16.84
C ALA A 244 -20.50 12.98 -17.23
N PHE A 245 -19.84 13.75 -16.36
CA PHE A 245 -19.41 15.12 -16.62
C PHE A 245 -18.42 15.21 -17.79
N LEU A 246 -17.51 14.25 -17.89
CA LEU A 246 -16.54 14.13 -18.98
C LEU A 246 -17.14 13.53 -20.26
N GLY A 247 -18.43 13.15 -20.26
CA GLY A 247 -19.11 12.61 -21.43
C GLY A 247 -18.80 11.14 -21.72
N HIS A 248 -18.60 10.33 -20.68
CA HIS A 248 -18.28 8.90 -20.78
C HIS A 248 -17.08 8.59 -21.70
N PRO A 249 -15.89 9.14 -21.41
CA PRO A 249 -14.69 8.86 -22.21
C PRO A 249 -14.32 7.37 -22.16
N ASP A 250 -13.90 6.82 -23.30
CA ASP A 250 -13.49 5.41 -23.44
C ASP A 250 -11.97 5.20 -23.29
N SER A 251 -11.19 6.29 -23.23
CA SER A 251 -9.73 6.26 -23.14
C SER A 251 -9.20 7.41 -22.27
N CYS A 252 -8.05 7.24 -21.62
CA CYS A 252 -7.31 8.29 -20.90
C CYS A 252 -6.57 9.22 -21.89
N PRO A 253 -5.97 10.35 -21.46
CA PRO A 253 -5.26 11.28 -22.36
C PRO A 253 -4.13 10.62 -23.15
N HIS A 254 -3.58 9.53 -22.62
CA HIS A 254 -2.45 8.78 -23.16
C HIS A 254 -2.87 7.61 -24.07
N GLY A 255 -4.18 7.37 -24.22
CA GLY A 255 -4.74 6.38 -25.15
C GLY A 255 -5.11 5.03 -24.52
N SER A 256 -4.73 4.76 -23.27
CA SER A 256 -5.15 3.54 -22.56
C SER A 256 -6.65 3.54 -22.27
N PRO A 257 -7.33 2.38 -22.32
CA PRO A 257 -8.79 2.28 -22.20
C PRO A 257 -9.29 2.61 -20.79
N ILE A 258 -10.43 3.28 -20.63
CA ILE A 258 -11.03 3.48 -19.29
C ILE A 258 -12.01 2.33 -19.01
N PRO A 259 -11.82 1.54 -17.93
CA PRO A 259 -12.79 0.52 -17.56
C PRO A 259 -14.19 1.12 -17.39
N ALA A 260 -15.21 0.44 -17.92
CA ALA A 260 -16.59 0.91 -17.83
C ALA A 260 -17.13 0.75 -16.41
N GLY A 261 -18.00 1.67 -16.00
CA GLY A 261 -18.76 1.58 -14.73
C GLY A 261 -20.26 1.65 -15.00
N GLU A 262 -21.06 1.55 -13.94
CA GLU A 262 -22.53 1.51 -14.05
C GLU A 262 -23.11 2.67 -14.85
N CYS A 263 -22.53 3.88 -14.73
CA CYS A 263 -23.01 5.04 -15.47
C CYS A 263 -22.83 4.90 -16.99
N CYS A 264 -21.81 4.19 -17.45
CA CYS A 264 -21.58 3.93 -18.88
C CYS A 264 -22.60 2.93 -19.44
N GLU A 265 -22.96 1.92 -18.64
CA GLU A 265 -24.01 0.94 -19.00
C GLU A 265 -25.37 1.60 -19.13
N LYS A 266 -25.75 2.41 -18.14
CA LYS A 266 -27.03 3.15 -18.13
C LYS A 266 -27.14 4.13 -19.30
N ALA A 267 -26.01 4.68 -19.75
CA ALA A 267 -25.95 5.60 -20.89
C ALA A 267 -25.84 4.89 -22.26
N GLY A 268 -25.71 3.55 -22.30
CA GLY A 268 -25.57 2.79 -23.54
C GLY A 268 -24.20 2.92 -24.22
N HIS A 269 -23.16 3.31 -23.45
CA HIS A 269 -21.80 3.54 -23.95
C HIS A 269 -20.87 2.33 -23.79
N VAL A 270 -21.40 1.12 -23.56
CA VAL A 270 -20.56 -0.08 -23.39
C VAL A 270 -20.04 -0.55 -24.74
N ARG A 271 -18.75 -0.35 -24.99
CA ARG A 271 -17.98 -1.28 -25.81
C ARG A 271 -17.26 -2.19 -24.83
N HIS A 272 -17.64 -3.47 -24.78
CA HIS A 272 -16.86 -4.49 -24.07
C HIS A 272 -15.43 -4.38 -24.60
N SER A 273 -14.51 -3.89 -23.79
CA SER A 273 -13.10 -3.88 -24.16
C SER A 273 -12.65 -5.34 -24.29
N GLU A 274 -11.76 -5.61 -25.24
CA GLU A 274 -11.31 -6.95 -25.65
C GLU A 274 -10.59 -7.77 -24.54
N PHE A 275 -10.65 -7.34 -23.29
CA PHE A 275 -10.06 -7.97 -22.10
C PHE A 275 -10.88 -9.11 -21.51
N GLU A 276 -12.10 -9.37 -22.00
CA GLU A 276 -12.86 -10.59 -21.65
C GLU A 276 -12.18 -11.89 -22.16
N ASN A 277 -11.19 -11.80 -23.08
CA ASN A 277 -10.62 -12.96 -23.77
C ASN A 277 -9.18 -13.38 -23.38
N ILE A 278 -8.55 -12.82 -22.34
CA ILE A 278 -7.19 -13.26 -21.93
C ILE A 278 -7.21 -14.57 -21.07
N ARG A 279 -8.36 -15.25 -20.97
CA ARG A 279 -8.45 -16.65 -20.51
C ARG A 279 -9.31 -17.51 -21.44
N ALA A 280 -8.97 -17.54 -22.73
CA ALA A 280 -9.42 -18.56 -23.66
C ALA A 280 -8.39 -18.72 -24.80
N GLY A 281 -7.17 -19.09 -24.46
CA GLY A 281 -6.13 -19.50 -25.41
C GLY A 281 -5.53 -20.81 -24.94
N ASP A 282 -5.74 -21.85 -25.74
CA ASP A 282 -5.16 -23.19 -25.65
C ASP A 282 -3.63 -23.19 -25.50
#